data_AF-T1BQX1-F1
#
_entry.id   AF-T1BQX1-F1
#
_cell.length_a   1.000
_cell.length_b   1.000
_cell.length_c   1.000
_cell.angle_alpha   90.00
_cell.angle_beta   90.00
_cell.angle_gamma   90.00
#
_symmetry.space_group_name_H-M   'P 1'
#
loop_
_entity.id
_entity.type
_entity.pdbx_description
1 polymer ?
#
loop_
_entity_poly.entity_id
_entity_poly.type
_entity_poly.pdbx_seq_one_letter_code
_entity_poly.pdbx_strand_id
1 'polypeptide(L)'
;MRVGFPRYKNFVSSLTYPQSGGFEVERKKVFLSKIGDVNFVNHREIEGQVKTCTIKKTKSEEWYITIAVEKEGILPFTNGKEAVGMDLGINKYAVLSDASI
;
A
#
# COMPACT_ATOMS: atom_id res chain seq x y z
N MET A 1 -14.82 -32.77 10.85
CA MET A 1 -15.42 -31.53 10.30
C MET A 1 -15.21 -31.54 8.79
N ARG A 2 -16.27 -31.69 7.98
CA ARG A 2 -16.16 -31.81 6.52
C ARG A 2 -16.20 -30.40 5.92
N VAL A 3 -15.15 -30.01 5.21
CA VAL A 3 -15.08 -28.70 4.54
C VAL A 3 -15.98 -28.77 3.31
N GLY A 4 -17.05 -27.97 3.29
CA GLY A 4 -17.99 -27.90 2.16
C GLY A 4 -17.38 -27.20 0.94
N PHE A 5 -18.08 -27.27 -0.20
CA PHE A 5 -17.67 -26.56 -1.42
C PHE A 5 -17.49 -25.05 -1.16
N PRO A 6 -16.49 -24.41 -1.78
CA PRO A 6 -16.29 -22.97 -1.67
C PRO A 6 -17.58 -22.21 -1.98
N ARG A 7 -18.06 -21.42 -1.01
CA ARG A 7 -19.21 -20.54 -1.22
C ARG A 7 -18.71 -19.19 -1.69
N TYR A 8 -19.25 -18.71 -2.80
CA TYR A 8 -18.99 -17.35 -3.26
C TYR A 8 -19.45 -16.35 -2.19
N LYS A 9 -18.62 -15.33 -1.92
CA LYS A 9 -18.92 -14.32 -0.92
C LYS A 9 -19.82 -13.26 -1.57
N ASN A 10 -21.07 -13.17 -1.14
CA ASN A 10 -22.06 -12.22 -1.69
C ASN A 10 -21.79 -10.75 -1.35
N PHE A 11 -20.66 -10.44 -0.70
CA PHE A 11 -20.32 -9.09 -0.27
C PHE A 11 -18.87 -8.78 -0.63
N VAL A 12 -18.69 -7.70 -1.40
CA VAL A 12 -17.38 -7.19 -1.78
C VAL A 12 -16.89 -6.24 -0.69
N SER A 13 -15.81 -6.63 -0.03
CA SER A 13 -15.16 -5.83 1.04
C SER A 13 -13.89 -5.13 0.55
N SER A 14 -13.43 -5.43 -0.67
CA SER A 14 -12.30 -4.77 -1.30
C SER A 14 -12.34 -4.89 -2.82
N LEU A 15 -11.90 -3.85 -3.52
CA LEU A 15 -11.65 -3.85 -4.95
C LEU A 15 -10.26 -3.26 -5.21
N THR A 16 -9.46 -3.91 -6.03
CA THR A 16 -8.11 -3.46 -6.38
C THR A 16 -7.99 -3.30 -7.89
N TYR A 17 -7.49 -2.15 -8.30
CA TYR A 17 -7.16 -1.79 -9.67
C TYR A 17 -5.62 -1.76 -9.80
N PRO A 18 -5.00 -2.84 -10.31
CA PRO A 18 -3.54 -3.01 -10.32
C PRO A 18 -2.81 -2.27 -11.45
N GLN A 19 -3.54 -1.67 -12.40
CA GLN A 19 -2.96 -0.98 -13.55
C GLN A 19 -3.63 0.38 -13.79
N SER A 20 -2.84 1.36 -14.21
CA SER A 20 -3.29 2.67 -14.70
C SER A 20 -4.18 2.49 -15.92
N GLY A 21 -5.42 2.99 -15.86
CA GLY A 21 -6.45 2.82 -16.89
C GLY A 21 -7.74 2.21 -16.36
N GLY A 22 -7.68 1.50 -15.23
CA GLY A 22 -8.87 1.09 -14.49
C GLY A 22 -9.40 2.16 -13.53
N PHE A 23 -8.63 3.21 -13.32
CA PHE A 23 -8.93 4.30 -12.40
C PHE A 23 -8.14 5.57 -12.79
N GLU A 24 -8.62 6.72 -12.35
CA GLU A 24 -7.94 8.02 -12.49
C GLU A 24 -8.11 8.78 -11.18
N VAL A 25 -7.01 9.29 -10.62
CA VAL A 25 -7.02 9.97 -9.32
C VAL A 25 -6.96 11.48 -9.54
N GLU A 26 -7.94 12.18 -8.96
CA GLU A 26 -7.93 13.63 -8.84
C GLU A 26 -7.81 14.05 -7.37
N ARG A 27 -7.70 15.36 -7.11
CA ARG A 27 -7.38 15.89 -5.78
C ARG A 27 -8.39 15.50 -4.68
N LYS A 28 -9.67 15.39 -5.03
CA LYS A 28 -10.78 15.13 -4.08
C LYS A 28 -11.68 13.96 -4.49
N LYS A 29 -11.39 13.34 -5.63
CA LYS A 29 -12.20 12.26 -6.19
C LYS A 29 -11.32 11.27 -6.95
N VAL A 30 -11.78 10.04 -7.07
CA VAL A 30 -11.17 9.03 -7.92
C VAL A 30 -12.23 8.51 -8.87
N PHE A 31 -11.93 8.51 -10.15
CA PHE A 31 -12.70 7.79 -11.15
C PHE A 31 -12.32 6.32 -11.09
N LEU A 32 -13.30 5.43 -11.03
CA LEU A 32 -13.12 3.99 -11.04
C LEU A 32 -13.90 3.40 -12.20
N SER A 33 -13.23 2.63 -13.06
CA SER A 33 -13.90 1.97 -14.18
C SER A 33 -15.07 1.12 -13.68
N LYS A 34 -16.22 1.25 -14.38
CA LYS A 34 -17.51 0.61 -14.07
C LYS A 34 -18.23 1.10 -12.80
N ILE A 35 -17.64 2.01 -12.02
CA ILE A 35 -18.27 2.61 -10.83
C ILE A 35 -18.52 4.11 -11.07
N GLY A 36 -17.57 4.81 -11.68
CA GLY A 36 -17.62 6.26 -11.89
C GLY A 36 -16.82 7.02 -10.83
N ASP A 37 -17.19 8.29 -10.63
CA ASP A 37 -16.51 9.20 -9.71
C ASP A 37 -16.89 8.92 -8.25
N VAL A 38 -15.88 8.76 -7.40
CA VAL A 38 -16.02 8.58 -5.95
C VAL A 38 -15.25 9.67 -5.23
N ASN A 39 -15.94 10.46 -4.42
CA ASN A 39 -15.31 11.45 -3.56
C ASN A 39 -14.57 10.77 -2.41
N PHE A 40 -13.38 11.26 -2.09
CA PHE A 40 -12.62 10.78 -0.94
C PHE A 40 -11.86 11.92 -0.26
N VAL A 41 -11.56 11.72 1.03
CA VAL A 41 -10.71 12.64 1.78
C VAL A 41 -9.26 12.32 1.45
N ASN A 42 -8.62 13.22 0.71
CA ASN A 42 -7.20 13.08 0.44
C ASN A 42 -6.38 13.65 1.61
N HIS A 43 -5.66 12.79 2.31
CA HIS A 43 -4.91 13.12 3.51
C HIS A 43 -3.48 13.58 3.23
N ARG A 44 -2.95 13.34 2.01
CA ARG A 44 -1.61 13.75 1.58
C ARG A 44 -1.59 14.03 0.08
N GLU A 45 -0.74 14.96 -0.36
CA GLU A 45 -0.51 15.09 -1.80
C GLU A 45 0.16 13.84 -2.35
N ILE A 46 -0.25 13.44 -3.55
CA ILE A 46 0.21 12.20 -4.19
C ILE A 46 1.45 12.56 -5.01
N GLU A 47 2.60 12.07 -4.56
CA GLU A 47 3.88 12.31 -5.21
C GLU A 47 4.38 11.04 -5.92
N GLY A 48 4.75 11.17 -7.19
CA GLY A 48 5.22 10.04 -8.01
C GLY A 48 4.14 9.48 -8.93
N GLN A 49 4.49 8.40 -9.64
CA GLN A 49 3.60 7.74 -10.59
C GLN A 49 2.67 6.78 -9.86
N VAL A 50 1.36 6.97 -10.00
CA VAL A 50 0.37 6.07 -9.40
C VAL A 50 0.36 4.72 -10.13
N LYS A 51 0.45 3.62 -9.37
CA LYS A 51 0.47 2.25 -9.92
C LYS A 51 -0.82 1.48 -9.61
N THR A 52 -1.30 1.58 -8.38
CA THR A 52 -2.40 0.75 -7.88
C THR A 52 -3.35 1.56 -7.03
N CYS A 53 -4.65 1.34 -7.21
CA CYS A 53 -5.70 1.88 -6.35
C CYS A 53 -6.49 0.73 -5.72
N THR A 54 -6.61 0.72 -4.39
CA THR A 54 -7.42 -0.26 -3.66
C THR A 54 -8.47 0.44 -2.83
N ILE A 55 -9.72 0.06 -3.00
CA ILE A 55 -10.83 0.43 -2.13
C ILE A 55 -11.06 -0.73 -1.17
N LYS A 56 -11.12 -0.46 0.13
CA LYS A 56 -11.32 -1.49 1.15
C LYS A 56 -12.24 -0.99 2.26
N LYS A 57 -13.15 -1.86 2.67
CA LYS A 57 -13.97 -1.70 3.87
C LYS A 57 -13.26 -2.33 5.07
N THR A 58 -13.15 -1.59 6.17
CA THR A 58 -12.63 -2.11 7.43
C THR A 58 -13.71 -2.90 8.17
N LYS A 59 -13.31 -3.62 9.23
CA LYS A 59 -14.26 -4.28 10.14
C LYS A 59 -15.14 -3.29 10.91
N SER A 60 -14.70 -2.03 11.01
CA SER A 60 -15.46 -0.94 11.62
C SER A 60 -16.41 -0.25 10.63
N GLU A 61 -16.67 -0.88 9.48
CA GLU A 61 -17.58 -0.41 8.43
C GLU A 61 -17.14 0.85 7.66
N GLU A 62 -15.90 1.29 7.86
CA GLU A 62 -15.33 2.46 7.18
C GLU A 62 -14.69 2.09 5.83
N TRP A 63 -14.79 2.99 4.86
CA TRP A 63 -14.18 2.81 3.54
C TRP A 63 -12.91 3.64 3.41
N TYR A 64 -11.84 3.01 2.91
CA TYR A 64 -10.58 3.66 2.63
C TYR A 64 -10.14 3.40 1.20
N ILE A 65 -9.44 4.39 0.64
CA ILE A 65 -8.76 4.30 -0.64
C ILE A 65 -7.25 4.32 -0.37
N THR A 66 -6.58 3.25 -0.77
CA THR A 66 -5.13 3.12 -0.71
C THR A 66 -4.56 3.27 -2.11
N ILE A 67 -3.69 4.26 -2.28
CA ILE A 67 -3.04 4.58 -3.54
C ILE A 67 -1.56 4.24 -3.38
N ALA A 68 -1.07 3.30 -4.16
CA ALA A 68 0.35 2.96 -4.22
C ALA A 68 1.00 3.74 -5.36
N VAL A 69 2.10 4.41 -5.04
CA VAL A 69 2.88 5.22 -5.99
C VAL A 69 4.28 4.68 -6.11
N GLU A 70 4.83 4.78 -7.31
CA GLU A 70 6.23 4.58 -7.61
C GLU A 70 6.87 5.98 -7.70
N LYS A 71 7.86 6.23 -6.85
CA LYS A 71 8.60 7.50 -6.81
C LYS A 71 10.08 7.18 -7.01
N GLU A 72 10.73 7.91 -7.90
CA GLU A 72 12.18 7.83 -8.03
C GLU A 72 12.82 8.19 -6.69
N GLY A 73 13.69 7.31 -6.20
CA GLY A 73 14.34 7.48 -4.91
C GLY A 73 15.20 8.73 -4.89
N ILE A 74 15.20 9.43 -3.77
CA ILE A 74 16.32 10.30 -3.42
C ILE A 74 17.50 9.36 -3.16
N LEU A 75 18.65 9.61 -3.80
CA LEU A 75 19.86 8.83 -3.52
C LEU A 75 20.09 8.81 -2.01
N PRO A 76 20.41 7.64 -1.42
CA PRO A 76 20.64 7.56 0.01
C PRO A 76 21.74 8.56 0.39
N PHE A 77 21.45 9.40 1.38
CA PHE A 77 22.46 10.25 1.99
C PHE A 77 23.58 9.33 2.51
N THR A 78 24.77 9.45 1.93
CA THR A 78 25.96 8.81 2.48
C THR A 78 26.57 9.73 3.52
N ASN A 79 26.77 9.21 4.73
CA ASN A 79 27.50 9.90 5.79
C ASN A 79 29.03 9.66 5.69
N GLY A 80 29.49 9.02 4.61
CA GLY A 80 30.90 8.68 4.39
C GLY A 80 31.44 7.57 5.29
N LYS A 81 30.59 6.91 6.10
CA LYS A 81 30.99 5.78 6.93
C LYS A 81 30.99 4.48 6.12
N GLU A 82 31.74 3.50 6.61
CA GLU A 82 31.77 2.16 6.04
C GLU A 82 30.38 1.51 6.09
N ALA A 83 30.11 0.63 5.13
CA ALA A 83 28.87 -0.13 5.08
C ALA A 83 28.82 -1.10 6.26
N VAL A 84 27.73 -1.04 7.04
CA VAL A 84 27.47 -1.93 8.17
C VAL A 84 26.29 -2.84 7.82
N GLY A 85 26.48 -4.16 7.96
CA GLY A 85 25.41 -5.14 7.77
C GLY A 85 24.48 -5.18 8.98
N MET A 86 23.18 -5.31 8.74
CA MET A 86 22.16 -5.47 9.78
C MET A 86 21.50 -6.85 9.66
N ASP A 87 21.51 -7.61 10.76
CA ASP A 87 20.77 -8.87 10.89
C ASP A 87 19.66 -8.73 11.93
N LEU A 88 18.47 -9.27 11.63
CA LEU A 88 17.30 -9.15 12.50
C LEU A 88 16.94 -10.53 13.07
N GLY A 89 17.15 -10.72 14.37
CA GLY A 89 16.97 -11.99 15.05
C GLY A 89 15.81 -11.99 16.06
N ILE A 90 15.40 -13.20 16.47
CA ILE A 90 14.36 -13.37 17.51
C ILE A 90 14.94 -13.13 18.91
N ASN A 91 16.16 -13.63 19.17
CA ASN A 91 16.84 -13.47 20.45
C ASN A 91 17.47 -12.07 20.63
N LYS A 92 17.92 -11.49 19.53
CA LYS A 92 18.41 -10.11 19.44
C LYS A 92 17.74 -9.45 18.26
N TYR A 93 16.94 -8.41 18.55
CA TYR A 93 16.09 -7.76 17.56
C TYR A 93 16.87 -7.22 16.36
N ALA A 94 18.06 -6.66 16.60
CA ALA A 94 19.00 -6.25 15.58
C ALA A 94 20.43 -6.52 16.07
N VAL A 95 21.31 -6.95 15.17
CA VAL A 95 22.75 -7.05 15.39
C VAL A 95 23.46 -6.40 14.21
N LEU A 96 24.45 -5.56 14.52
CA LEU A 96 25.25 -4.87 13.51
C LEU A 96 26.64 -5.51 13.37
N SER A 97 27.19 -5.51 12.16
CA SER A 97 28.53 -6.08 11.91
C SER A 97 29.67 -5.31 12.58
N ASP A 98 29.42 -4.06 12.98
CA ASP A 98 30.35 -3.22 13.76
C ASP A 98 30.16 -3.35 15.27
N ALA A 99 29.25 -4.23 15.70
CA ALA A 99 28.89 -4.49 17.10
C ALA A 99 28.36 -3.26 17.86
N SER A 100 27.89 -2.23 17.17
CA SER A 100 27.34 -1.02 17.81
C SER A 100 25.94 -1.22 18.41
N ILE A 101 25.24 -2.31 18.06
CA ILE A 101 23.95 -2.76 18.60
C ILE A 101 23.97 -4.29 18.82
#